data_AF-A0AAD3RXP7-F1
#
_entry.id   AF-A0AAD3RXP7-F1
#
_cell.length_a   1.000
_cell.length_b   1.000
_cell.length_c   1.000
_cell.angle_alpha   90.00
_cell.angle_beta   90.00
_cell.angle_gamma   90.00
#
_symmetry.space_group_name_H-M   'P 1'
#
loop_
_entity.id
_entity.type
_entity.pdbx_description
1 polymer ?
#
loop_
_entity_poly.entity_id
_entity_poly.type
_entity_poly.pdbx_seq_one_letter_code
_entity_poly.pdbx_strand_id
1 'polypeptide(L)'
;MTTRRMRAFKRWMKANAIECSDALEPIDSEDEGTSVKSKCELREGDLVATIPKQACLTIKTSSAREMIEAAGLVSYLGLSVAIMFERSLGPLSRWAGYLQLLPDSECLPLVWTLDEIDSFLLGTELHRADCKRR
;
A
#
# COMPACT_ATOMS: atom_id res chain seq x y z
N MET A 1 -3.56 -21.67 4.68
CA MET A 1 -2.38 -21.95 3.82
C MET A 1 -1.78 -20.63 3.36
N THR A 2 -0.46 -20.46 3.31
CA THR A 2 0.15 -19.21 2.85
C THR A 2 -0.08 -19.01 1.34
N THR A 3 -0.69 -17.89 0.95
CA THR A 3 -1.01 -17.59 -0.46
C THR A 3 0.25 -17.48 -1.33
N ARG A 4 0.08 -17.60 -2.66
CA ARG A 4 1.18 -17.40 -3.62
C ARG A 4 1.76 -15.98 -3.52
N ARG A 5 0.89 -14.97 -3.37
CA ARG A 5 1.25 -13.55 -3.20
C ARG A 5 2.09 -13.35 -1.93
N MET A 6 1.64 -13.89 -0.80
CA MET A 6 2.35 -13.80 0.47
C MET A 6 3.73 -14.49 0.45
N ARG A 7 3.86 -15.65 -0.22
CA ARG A 7 5.18 -16.29 -0.40
C ARG A 7 6.13 -15.41 -1.23
N ALA A 8 5.64 -14.79 -2.28
CA ALA A 8 6.43 -13.90 -3.12
C ALA A 8 6.81 -12.61 -2.36
N PHE A 9 5.91 -12.06 -1.54
CA PHE A 9 6.22 -10.94 -0.65
C PHE A 9 7.29 -11.27 0.38
N LYS A 10 7.21 -12.43 1.07
CA LYS A 10 8.25 -12.85 2.03
C LYS A 10 9.63 -12.99 1.39
N ARG A 11 9.71 -13.52 0.16
CA ARG A 11 10.98 -13.56 -0.60
C ARG A 11 11.47 -12.16 -0.96
N TRP A 12 10.57 -11.28 -1.38
CA TRP A 12 10.88 -9.89 -1.70
C TRP A 12 11.40 -9.13 -0.47
N MET A 13 10.81 -9.31 0.70
CA MET A 13 11.30 -8.73 1.96
C MET A 13 12.76 -9.13 2.23
N LYS A 14 13.05 -10.44 2.15
CA LYS A 14 14.41 -10.96 2.34
C LYS A 14 15.40 -10.37 1.34
N ALA A 15 15.02 -10.25 0.07
CA ALA A 15 15.86 -9.67 -0.98
C ALA A 15 16.16 -8.18 -0.78
N ASN A 16 15.31 -7.46 -0.04
CA ASN A 16 15.46 -6.03 0.25
C ASN A 16 15.93 -5.75 1.68
N ALA A 17 16.48 -6.76 2.36
CA ALA A 17 16.96 -6.67 3.75
C ALA A 17 15.90 -6.13 4.75
N ILE A 18 14.63 -6.44 4.49
CA ILE A 18 13.57 -6.20 5.46
C ILE A 18 13.59 -7.34 6.46
N GLU A 19 13.77 -6.99 7.73
CA GLU A 19 13.76 -7.92 8.86
C GLU A 19 12.43 -7.78 9.59
N CYS A 20 11.77 -8.91 9.87
CA CYS A 20 10.52 -8.96 10.62
C CYS A 20 10.72 -9.94 11.77
N SER A 21 10.29 -9.57 12.97
CA SER A 21 10.37 -10.43 14.14
C SER A 21 9.59 -11.72 13.92
N ASP A 22 10.13 -12.86 14.36
CA ASP A 22 9.45 -14.15 14.27
C ASP A 22 8.14 -14.20 15.09
N ALA A 23 7.99 -13.24 16.02
CA ALA A 23 6.77 -12.99 16.78
C ALA A 23 5.61 -12.48 15.90
N LEU A 24 5.88 -12.02 14.67
CA LEU A 24 4.86 -11.56 13.74
C LEU A 24 4.64 -12.54 12.58
N GLU A 25 3.41 -12.60 12.14
CA GLU A 25 2.99 -13.35 10.97
C GLU A 25 2.22 -12.45 10.01
N PRO A 26 2.79 -12.13 8.83
CA PRO A 26 2.05 -11.57 7.73
C PRO A 26 1.08 -12.63 7.17
N ILE A 27 -0.19 -12.26 7.10
CA ILE A 27 -1.32 -13.07 6.63
C ILE A 27 -1.95 -12.37 5.41
N ASP A 28 -2.41 -13.16 4.46
CA ASP A 28 -3.15 -12.70 3.28
C ASP A 28 -4.36 -13.61 3.15
N SER A 29 -5.55 -13.05 3.32
CA SER A 29 -6.83 -13.74 3.15
C SER A 29 -7.65 -13.04 2.08
N GLU A 30 -8.56 -13.78 1.45
CA GLU A 30 -9.45 -13.22 0.43
C GLU A 30 -10.49 -12.29 1.06
N ASP A 31 -10.94 -12.59 2.29
CA ASP A 31 -12.01 -11.86 2.98
C ASP A 31 -11.52 -10.62 3.75
N GLU A 32 -10.35 -10.70 4.40
CA GLU A 32 -9.83 -9.63 5.28
C GLU A 32 -8.63 -8.89 4.67
N GLY A 33 -8.18 -9.32 3.48
CA GLY A 33 -7.01 -8.78 2.81
C GLY A 33 -5.69 -9.15 3.49
N THR A 34 -4.68 -8.29 3.29
CA THR A 34 -3.35 -8.48 3.89
C THR A 34 -3.28 -7.84 5.27
N SER A 35 -2.92 -8.62 6.28
CA SER A 35 -2.79 -8.18 7.67
C SER A 35 -1.55 -8.77 8.35
N VAL A 36 -1.28 -8.35 9.60
CA VAL A 36 -0.21 -8.90 10.42
C VAL A 36 -0.78 -9.33 11.76
N LYS A 37 -0.45 -10.54 12.19
CA LYS A 37 -0.87 -11.12 13.46
C LYS A 37 0.33 -11.41 14.35
N SER A 38 0.20 -11.24 15.67
CA SER A 38 1.21 -11.71 16.62
C SER A 38 1.04 -13.20 16.91
N LYS A 39 2.17 -13.92 17.01
CA LYS A 39 2.24 -15.33 17.42
C LYS A 39 2.44 -15.49 18.93
N CYS A 40 2.91 -14.44 19.59
CA CYS A 40 3.10 -14.39 21.02
C CYS A 40 2.74 -13.01 21.56
N GLU A 41 2.76 -12.88 22.89
CA GLU A 41 2.61 -11.59 23.54
C GLU A 41 3.78 -10.66 23.16
N LEU A 42 3.45 -9.43 22.78
CA LEU A 42 4.39 -8.35 22.50
C LEU A 42 4.28 -7.32 23.60
N ARG A 43 5.41 -6.75 24.01
CA ARG A 43 5.49 -5.68 24.99
C ARG A 43 5.78 -4.36 24.32
N GLU A 44 5.41 -3.27 24.98
CA GLU A 44 5.79 -1.94 24.53
C GLU A 44 7.32 -1.82 24.45
N GLY A 45 7.80 -1.31 23.31
CA GLY A 45 9.24 -1.19 23.03
C GLY A 45 9.86 -2.39 22.30
N ASP A 46 9.13 -3.48 22.10
CA ASP A 46 9.63 -4.62 21.32
C ASP A 46 9.88 -4.24 19.85
N LEU A 47 11.05 -4.59 19.33
CA LEU A 47 11.37 -4.40 17.92
C LEU A 47 10.60 -5.41 17.06
N VAL A 48 9.62 -4.91 16.31
CA VAL A 48 8.74 -5.74 15.47
C VAL A 48 9.27 -5.94 14.06
N ALA A 49 9.91 -4.93 13.48
CA ALA A 49 10.48 -5.00 12.13
C ALA A 49 11.51 -3.88 11.91
N THR A 50 12.45 -4.13 11.00
CA THR A 50 13.39 -3.14 10.47
C THR A 50 13.22 -3.05 8.97
N ILE A 51 12.87 -1.86 8.47
CA ILE A 51 12.66 -1.60 7.04
C ILE A 51 13.74 -0.62 6.56
N PRO A 52 14.67 -1.05 5.69
CA PRO A 52 15.66 -0.15 5.10
C PRO A 52 14.98 0.93 4.27
N LYS A 53 15.44 2.19 4.36
CA LYS A 53 14.88 3.31 3.59
C LYS A 53 14.88 3.05 2.07
N GLN A 54 15.83 2.27 1.57
CA GLN A 54 15.93 1.92 0.15
C GLN A 54 14.81 0.97 -0.31
N ALA A 55 14.23 0.20 0.61
CA ALA A 55 13.09 -0.67 0.33
C ALA A 55 11.75 0.11 0.29
N CYS A 56 11.68 1.30 0.87
CA CYS A 56 10.51 2.15 0.79
C CYS A 56 10.31 2.69 -0.63
N LEU A 57 9.09 2.59 -1.16
CA LEU A 57 8.71 3.22 -2.42
C LEU A 57 8.42 4.71 -2.18
N THR A 58 9.25 5.56 -2.76
CA THR A 58 9.15 7.03 -2.70
C THR A 58 9.48 7.58 -4.08
N ILE A 59 9.22 8.88 -4.31
CA ILE A 59 9.69 9.56 -5.53
C ILE A 59 11.19 9.37 -5.72
N LYS A 60 11.98 9.51 -4.64
CA LYS A 60 13.45 9.43 -4.69
C LYS A 60 13.98 8.03 -4.99
N THR A 61 13.27 7.00 -4.53
CA THR A 61 13.73 5.62 -4.66
C THR A 61 13.21 4.97 -5.93
N SER A 62 12.08 5.45 -6.47
CA SER A 62 11.40 4.97 -7.69
C SER A 62 12.25 5.13 -8.95
N SER A 63 12.03 4.22 -9.91
CA SER A 63 12.64 4.25 -11.23
C SER A 63 12.14 5.43 -12.08
N ALA A 64 11.01 6.04 -11.72
CA ALA A 64 10.43 7.19 -12.41
C ALA A 64 10.94 8.56 -11.90
N ARG A 65 11.89 8.55 -10.95
CA ARG A 65 12.34 9.76 -10.24
C ARG A 65 12.61 10.94 -11.18
N GLU A 66 13.46 10.74 -12.18
CA GLU A 66 13.89 11.82 -13.09
C GLU A 66 12.72 12.42 -13.86
N MET A 67 11.79 11.58 -14.33
CA MET A 67 10.58 12.02 -15.04
C MET A 67 9.66 12.84 -14.11
N ILE A 68 9.46 12.38 -12.88
CA ILE A 68 8.59 13.02 -11.88
C ILE A 68 9.19 14.38 -11.47
N GLU A 69 10.50 14.43 -11.21
CA GLU A 69 11.22 15.65 -10.84
C GLU A 69 11.22 16.66 -12.00
N ALA A 70 11.44 16.22 -13.24
CA ALA A 70 11.38 17.08 -14.42
C ALA A 70 9.98 17.66 -14.67
N ALA A 71 8.93 16.89 -14.36
CA ALA A 71 7.55 17.35 -14.44
C ALA A 71 7.14 18.27 -13.27
N GLY A 72 8.02 18.51 -12.29
CA GLY A 72 7.71 19.32 -11.11
C GLY A 72 6.64 18.70 -10.19
N LEU A 73 6.40 17.39 -10.31
CA LEU A 73 5.39 16.70 -9.52
C LEU A 73 5.93 16.42 -8.11
N VAL A 74 5.27 17.02 -7.12
CA VAL A 74 5.68 16.94 -5.72
C VAL A 74 4.64 16.24 -4.85
N SER A 75 5.03 15.88 -3.63
CA SER A 75 4.14 15.33 -2.60
C SER A 75 3.38 14.08 -3.09
N TYR A 76 2.10 13.97 -2.76
CA TYR A 76 1.25 12.84 -3.10
C TYR A 76 1.08 12.64 -4.61
N LEU A 77 1.07 13.71 -5.43
CA LEU A 77 0.96 13.58 -6.88
C LEU A 77 2.18 12.86 -7.47
N GLY A 78 3.39 13.26 -7.06
CA GLY A 78 4.60 12.58 -7.49
C GLY A 78 4.66 11.13 -7.00
N LEU A 79 4.21 10.86 -5.77
CA LEU A 79 4.14 9.50 -5.24
C LEU A 79 3.13 8.63 -6.02
N SER A 80 1.96 9.18 -6.37
CA SER A 80 0.97 8.47 -7.19
C SER A 80 1.56 8.06 -8.54
N VAL A 81 2.28 8.96 -9.21
CA VAL A 81 2.96 8.64 -10.48
C VAL A 81 4.06 7.60 -10.28
N ALA A 82 4.84 7.68 -9.19
CA ALA A 82 5.84 6.67 -8.86
C ALA A 82 5.22 5.27 -8.71
N ILE A 83 4.08 5.16 -8.00
CA ILE A 83 3.36 3.90 -7.83
C ILE A 83 2.80 3.41 -9.17
N MET A 84 2.20 4.29 -9.97
CA MET A 84 1.66 3.94 -11.30
C MET A 84 2.76 3.42 -12.23
N PHE A 85 3.91 4.09 -12.24
CA PHE A 85 5.05 3.67 -13.06
C PHE A 85 5.58 2.30 -12.63
N GLU A 86 5.82 2.10 -11.34
CA GLU A 86 6.29 0.79 -10.84
C GLU A 86 5.26 -0.31 -11.08
N ARG A 87 3.96 -0.03 -10.95
CA ARG A 87 2.90 -0.98 -11.33
C ARG A 87 2.95 -1.33 -12.83
N SER A 88 3.22 -0.36 -13.70
CA SER A 88 3.31 -0.58 -15.16
C SER A 88 4.46 -1.51 -15.57
N LEU A 89 5.55 -1.58 -14.77
CA LEU A 89 6.66 -2.49 -15.00
C LEU A 89 6.34 -3.95 -14.62
N GLY A 90 5.28 -4.19 -13.86
CA GLY A 90 4.87 -5.51 -13.41
C GLY A 90 6.01 -6.27 -12.72
N PRO A 91 6.35 -7.50 -13.15
CA PRO A 91 7.43 -8.29 -12.55
C PRO A 91 8.83 -7.67 -12.60
N LEU A 92 9.06 -6.69 -13.48
CA LEU A 92 10.34 -5.99 -13.60
C LEU A 92 10.52 -4.91 -12.54
N SER A 93 9.45 -4.49 -11.86
CA SER A 93 9.56 -3.53 -10.77
C SER A 93 10.34 -4.13 -9.60
N ARG A 94 11.24 -3.32 -9.01
CA ARG A 94 11.89 -3.67 -7.75
C ARG A 94 10.88 -3.94 -6.64
N TRP A 95 9.67 -3.36 -6.70
CA TRP A 95 8.61 -3.53 -5.69
C TRP A 95 7.52 -4.51 -6.09
N ALA A 96 7.69 -5.30 -7.16
CA ALA A 96 6.66 -6.24 -7.63
C ALA A 96 6.13 -7.14 -6.50
N GLY A 97 7.01 -7.60 -5.61
CA GLY A 97 6.66 -8.43 -4.47
C GLY A 97 5.75 -7.75 -3.42
N TYR A 98 5.86 -6.44 -3.27
CA TYR A 98 5.03 -5.60 -2.41
C TYR A 98 3.76 -5.12 -3.11
N LEU A 99 3.88 -4.61 -4.34
CA LEU A 99 2.76 -4.04 -5.10
C LEU A 99 1.68 -5.06 -5.41
N GLN A 100 2.04 -6.34 -5.59
CA GLN A 100 1.06 -7.40 -5.80
C GLN A 100 0.17 -7.66 -4.57
N LEU A 101 0.56 -7.23 -3.36
CA LEU A 101 -0.25 -7.40 -2.14
C LEU A 101 -1.26 -6.27 -1.94
N LEU A 102 -1.01 -5.10 -2.53
CA LEU A 102 -1.94 -3.99 -2.44
C LEU A 102 -3.29 -4.37 -3.05
N PRO A 103 -4.41 -3.91 -2.47
CA PRO A 103 -5.72 -4.09 -3.08
C PRO A 103 -5.81 -3.33 -4.40
N ASP A 104 -6.76 -3.75 -5.23
CA ASP A 104 -7.05 -3.06 -6.50
C ASP A 104 -7.80 -1.74 -6.25
N SER A 105 -8.66 -1.71 -5.23
CA SER A 105 -9.39 -0.53 -4.78
C SER A 105 -9.57 -0.53 -3.27
N GLU A 106 -9.71 0.66 -2.71
CA GLU A 106 -10.11 0.86 -1.32
C GLU A 106 -11.59 1.26 -1.28
N CYS A 107 -12.32 0.85 -0.24
CA CYS A 107 -13.72 1.24 -0.06
C CYS A 107 -13.80 2.68 0.48
N LEU A 108 -13.54 3.65 -0.40
CA LEU A 108 -13.59 5.08 -0.08
C LEU A 108 -14.80 5.74 -0.74
N PRO A 109 -15.52 6.65 -0.05
CA PRO A 109 -16.62 7.41 -0.66
C PRO A 109 -16.28 8.08 -2.00
N LEU A 110 -15.01 8.46 -2.19
CA LEU A 110 -14.51 9.07 -3.42
C LEU A 110 -14.71 8.19 -4.67
N VAL A 111 -14.77 6.86 -4.51
CA VAL A 111 -14.95 5.90 -5.60
C VAL A 111 -16.35 5.30 -5.63
N TRP A 112 -17.26 5.75 -4.75
CA TRP A 112 -18.64 5.28 -4.72
C TRP A 112 -19.47 5.96 -5.81
N THR A 113 -20.54 5.29 -6.20
CA THR A 113 -21.59 5.88 -7.04
C THR A 113 -22.36 6.94 -6.26
N LEU A 114 -23.08 7.78 -7.00
CA LEU A 114 -23.88 8.85 -6.39
C LEU A 114 -25.02 8.31 -5.56
N ASP A 115 -25.65 7.24 -6.04
CA ASP A 115 -26.73 6.58 -5.32
C ASP A 115 -26.23 6.02 -3.99
N GLU A 116 -25.01 5.47 -3.94
CA GLU A 116 -24.39 5.00 -2.70
C GLU A 116 -24.08 6.16 -1.74
N ILE A 117 -23.56 7.28 -2.25
CA ILE A 117 -23.29 8.47 -1.44
C ILE A 117 -24.59 9.03 -0.84
N ASP A 118 -25.64 9.19 -1.64
CA ASP A 118 -26.93 9.69 -1.20
C ASP A 118 -27.66 8.71 -0.28
N SER A 119 -27.42 7.41 -0.41
CA SER A 119 -28.03 6.39 0.46
C SER A 119 -27.31 6.24 1.79
N PHE A 120 -25.97 6.27 1.80
CA PHE A 120 -25.17 5.92 2.97
C PHE A 120 -24.61 7.12 3.74
N LEU A 121 -24.45 8.28 3.09
CA LEU A 121 -23.79 9.44 3.69
C LEU A 121 -24.74 10.60 3.96
N LEU A 122 -26.01 10.53 3.55
CA LEU A 122 -26.97 11.62 3.75
C LEU A 122 -27.03 12.07 5.21
N GLY A 123 -26.88 13.38 5.42
CA GLY A 123 -26.86 13.98 6.76
C GLY A 123 -25.48 13.95 7.46
N THR A 124 -24.45 13.40 6.83
CA THR A 124 -23.07 13.51 7.29
C THR A 124 -22.35 14.70 6.66
N GLU A 125 -21.27 15.16 7.29
CA GLU A 125 -20.41 16.20 6.72
C GLU A 125 -19.67 15.73 5.45
N LEU A 126 -19.48 14.41 5.28
CA LEU A 126 -18.89 13.82 4.08
C LEU A 126 -19.78 14.00 2.86
N HIS A 127 -21.10 13.80 3.00
CA HIS A 127 -22.06 14.06 1.91
C HIS A 127 -22.01 15.52 1.45
N ARG A 128 -21.92 16.46 2.39
CA ARG A 128 -21.80 17.90 2.08
C ARG A 128 -20.48 18.25 1.36
N ALA A 129 -19.39 17.59 1.73
CA ALA A 129 -18.08 17.82 1.11
C ALA A 129 -18.02 17.32 -0.33
N ASP A 130 -18.67 16.18 -0.61
CA ASP A 130 -18.64 15.59 -1.94
C ASP A 130 -19.61 16.29 -2.92
N CYS A 131 -20.77 16.76 -2.46
CA CYS A 131 -21.65 17.63 -3.25
C CYS A 131 -20.99 18.96 -3.65
N LYS A 132 -20.00 19.46 -2.88
CA LYS A 132 -19.27 20.71 -3.17
C LYS A 132 -18.10 20.55 -4.15
N ARG A 133 -17.67 19.32 -4.44
CA ARG A 133 -16.65 19.03 -5.47
C ARG A 133 -17.22 19.05 -6.89
N ARG A 134 -18.51 19.31 -7.02
CA ARG A 134 -19.26 19.40 -8.27
C ARG A 134 -19.46 20.84 -8.71
#